data_AF-A0A4Y2J8H1-F1
#
_entry.id   AF-A0A4Y2J8H1-F1
#
_cell.length_a   1.000
_cell.length_b   1.000
_cell.length_c   1.000
_cell.angle_alpha   90.00
_cell.angle_beta   90.00
_cell.angle_gamma   90.00
#
_symmetry.space_group_name_H-M   'P 1'
#
loop_
_entity.id
_entity.type
_entity.pdbx_description
1 polymer ?
#
loop_
_entity_poly.entity_id
_entity_poly.type
_entity_poly.pdbx_seq_one_letter_code
_entity_poly.pdbx_strand_id
1 'polypeptide(L)'
;MATVLEKAMCVLWFFETKSVITTQRCFRTTYKKDPPSDNSIRRWLTRFQATGSVLHRKGAGRPSTSQENVDRIQETFTRSPRKSTRQAAVQLHMPHTTIWNVLHNRLHLNAYKVQIVQALHPNDKPRHFEFAEQILTRIEDDENYLRKWFFSDESTFHVPGKVNKHNCRIWGSENPHDYRELERDSPKVNVWCALSHTEVGPFFFAETTINSVTYLDMLEMYAVPQMLQHQPDVIFLQDGAPPH
;
A
#
# COMPACT_ATOMS: atom_id res chain seq x y z
N MET A 1 -26.04 31.26 -6.32
CA MET A 1 -24.87 32.17 -6.37
C MET A 1 -24.69 32.67 -7.79
N ALA A 2 -24.45 33.97 -7.99
CA ALA A 2 -24.29 34.55 -9.33
C ALA A 2 -22.98 34.09 -10.01
N THR A 3 -23.05 33.77 -11.31
CA THR A 3 -21.89 33.40 -12.14
C THR A 3 -20.97 34.60 -12.39
N VAL A 4 -19.76 34.36 -12.91
CA VAL A 4 -18.80 35.44 -13.22
C VAL A 4 -19.37 36.41 -14.26
N LEU A 5 -20.03 35.88 -15.29
CA LEU A 5 -20.69 36.67 -16.33
C LEU A 5 -21.88 37.46 -15.78
N GLU A 6 -22.72 36.83 -14.96
CA GLU A 6 -23.83 37.49 -14.25
C GLU A 6 -23.35 38.65 -13.36
N LYS A 7 -22.21 38.49 -12.67
CA LYS A 7 -21.57 39.55 -11.87
C LYS A 7 -21.06 40.70 -12.71
N ALA A 8 -20.41 40.40 -13.84
CA ALA A 8 -19.91 41.43 -14.76
C ALA A 8 -21.07 42.24 -15.36
N MET A 9 -22.16 41.58 -15.75
CA MET A 9 -23.36 42.25 -16.26
C MET A 9 -24.04 43.12 -15.20
N CYS A 10 -24.07 42.69 -13.94
CA CYS A 10 -24.55 43.55 -12.84
C CYS A 10 -23.71 44.83 -12.70
N VAL A 11 -22.39 44.73 -12.85
CA VAL A 11 -21.49 45.91 -12.79
C VAL A 11 -21.75 46.84 -13.96
N LEU A 12 -21.95 46.30 -15.18
CA LEU A 12 -22.24 47.08 -16.38
C LEU A 12 -23.58 47.83 -16.26
N TRP A 13 -24.66 47.13 -15.92
CA TRP A 13 -25.97 47.76 -15.74
C TRP A 13 -25.99 48.78 -14.60
N PHE A 14 -25.24 48.52 -13.51
CA PHE A 14 -25.14 49.48 -12.43
C PHE A 14 -24.39 50.75 -12.84
N PHE A 15 -23.35 50.62 -13.66
CA PHE A 15 -22.62 51.77 -14.20
C PHE A 15 -23.49 52.65 -15.10
N GLU A 16 -24.30 52.01 -15.95
CA GLU A 16 -25.21 52.69 -16.89
C GLU A 16 -26.40 53.35 -16.17
N THR A 17 -27.07 52.60 -15.28
CA THR A 17 -28.33 53.04 -14.66
C THR A 17 -28.14 53.84 -13.38
N LYS A 18 -26.97 53.75 -12.74
CA LYS A 18 -26.65 54.29 -11.40
C LYS A 18 -27.69 53.93 -10.32
N SER A 19 -28.49 52.89 -10.55
CA SER A 19 -29.62 52.49 -9.71
C SER A 19 -29.59 50.99 -9.46
N VAL A 20 -29.53 50.63 -8.17
CA VAL A 20 -29.53 49.24 -7.71
C VAL A 20 -30.84 48.55 -8.08
N ILE A 21 -31.97 49.24 -7.86
CA ILE A 21 -33.31 48.70 -8.13
C ILE A 21 -33.46 48.39 -9.62
N THR A 22 -32.97 49.29 -10.48
CA THR A 22 -33.00 49.10 -11.93
C THR A 22 -32.09 47.93 -12.33
N THR A 23 -30.88 47.84 -11.77
CA THR A 23 -29.96 46.73 -12.00
C THR A 23 -30.55 45.38 -11.59
N GLN A 24 -31.22 45.31 -10.44
CA GLN A 24 -31.89 44.10 -9.96
C GLN A 24 -33.09 43.71 -10.85
N ARG A 25 -33.82 44.70 -11.38
CA ARG A 25 -34.91 44.46 -12.36
C ARG A 25 -34.35 43.92 -13.67
N CYS A 26 -33.29 44.51 -14.23
CA CYS A 26 -32.60 43.99 -15.40
C CYS A 26 -32.12 42.55 -15.18
N PHE A 27 -31.53 42.27 -14.01
CA PHE A 27 -31.11 40.93 -13.65
C PHE A 27 -32.26 39.91 -13.64
N ARG A 28 -33.40 40.26 -13.02
CA ARG A 28 -34.60 39.41 -13.01
C ARG A 28 -35.12 39.15 -14.41
N THR A 29 -35.20 40.18 -15.26
CA THR A 29 -35.72 40.04 -16.63
C THR A 29 -34.80 39.19 -17.50
N THR A 30 -33.49 39.42 -17.45
CA THR A 30 -32.52 38.72 -18.30
C THR A 30 -32.27 37.29 -17.86
N TYR A 31 -32.10 37.04 -16.55
CA TYR A 31 -31.69 35.74 -16.03
C TYR A 31 -32.80 34.93 -15.36
N LYS A 32 -33.99 35.52 -15.14
CA LYS A 32 -35.14 34.87 -14.48
C LYS A 32 -34.79 34.22 -13.13
N LYS A 33 -33.90 34.86 -12.38
CA LYS A 33 -33.42 34.43 -11.05
C LYS A 33 -33.58 35.54 -10.03
N ASP A 34 -33.56 35.18 -8.76
CA ASP A 34 -33.51 36.17 -7.68
C ASP A 34 -32.25 37.05 -7.81
N PRO A 35 -32.43 38.39 -7.73
CA PRO A 35 -31.35 39.30 -7.99
C PRO A 35 -30.38 39.36 -6.79
N PRO A 36 -29.10 39.66 -7.04
CA PRO A 36 -28.12 39.88 -5.99
C PRO A 36 -28.53 41.05 -5.06
N SER A 37 -28.13 40.98 -3.80
CA SER A 37 -28.37 42.07 -2.84
C SER A 37 -27.60 43.33 -3.21
N ASP A 38 -28.11 44.49 -2.77
CA ASP A 38 -27.46 45.81 -2.96
C ASP A 38 -25.98 45.79 -2.58
N ASN A 39 -25.69 45.28 -1.38
CA ASN A 39 -24.32 45.13 -0.87
C ASN A 39 -23.44 44.28 -1.80
N SER A 40 -23.99 43.25 -2.44
CA SER A 40 -23.22 42.41 -3.38
C SER A 40 -22.88 43.16 -4.65
N ILE A 41 -23.85 43.89 -5.22
CA ILE A 41 -23.69 44.68 -6.45
C ILE A 41 -22.64 45.78 -6.24
N ARG A 42 -22.76 46.55 -5.14
CA ARG A 42 -21.78 47.59 -4.78
C ARG A 42 -20.40 47.01 -4.53
N ARG A 43 -20.30 45.87 -3.82
CA ARG A 43 -19.02 45.19 -3.56
C ARG A 43 -18.35 44.71 -4.85
N TRP A 44 -19.11 44.24 -5.83
CA TRP A 44 -18.56 43.86 -7.14
C TRP A 44 -18.07 45.08 -7.92
N LEU A 45 -18.82 46.18 -7.91
CA LEU A 45 -18.39 47.44 -8.54
C LEU A 45 -17.07 47.96 -7.94
N THR A 46 -17.02 48.12 -6.61
CA THR A 46 -15.80 48.61 -5.94
C THR A 46 -14.61 47.70 -6.23
N ARG A 47 -14.83 46.38 -6.26
CA ARG A 47 -13.77 45.42 -6.58
C ARG A 47 -13.34 45.53 -8.04
N PHE A 48 -14.28 45.67 -8.96
CA PHE A 48 -14.01 45.82 -10.38
C PHE A 48 -13.23 47.11 -10.66
N GLN A 49 -13.63 48.24 -10.06
CA GLN A 49 -12.90 49.51 -10.18
C GLN A 49 -11.47 49.42 -9.62
N ALA A 50 -11.27 48.71 -8.50
CA ALA A 50 -9.96 48.61 -7.86
C ALA A 50 -9.01 47.57 -8.50
N THR A 51 -9.52 46.55 -9.21
CA THR A 51 -8.70 45.41 -9.67
C THR A 51 -8.95 44.94 -11.10
N GLY A 52 -9.94 45.50 -11.79
CA GLY A 52 -10.40 45.03 -13.11
C GLY A 52 -11.11 43.68 -13.09
N SER A 53 -11.37 43.09 -11.90
CA SER A 53 -11.97 41.75 -11.78
C SER A 53 -13.14 41.71 -10.80
N VAL A 54 -14.18 40.95 -11.15
CA VAL A 54 -15.30 40.61 -10.26
C VAL A 54 -15.06 39.33 -9.45
N LEU A 55 -13.93 38.65 -9.65
CA LEU A 55 -13.59 37.41 -8.96
C LEU A 55 -13.28 37.66 -7.48
N HIS A 56 -13.42 36.61 -6.67
CA HIS A 56 -12.96 36.67 -5.28
C HIS A 56 -11.43 36.63 -5.27
N ARG A 57 -10.80 37.50 -4.46
CA ARG A 57 -9.34 37.41 -4.24
C ARG A 57 -9.04 36.08 -3.56
N LYS A 58 -8.04 35.33 -4.04
CA LYS A 58 -7.59 34.15 -3.29
C LYS A 58 -7.12 34.64 -1.91
N GLY A 59 -7.76 34.14 -0.86
CA GLY A 59 -7.29 34.40 0.50
C GLY A 59 -5.91 33.75 0.70
N ALA A 60 -5.20 34.14 1.74
CA ALA A 60 -3.89 33.57 2.10
C ALA A 60 -3.93 32.05 2.41
N GLY A 61 -5.12 31.45 2.42
CA GLY A 61 -5.32 30.04 2.74
C GLY A 61 -5.18 29.77 4.24
N ARG A 62 -5.22 28.49 4.61
CA ARG A 62 -4.92 28.08 5.98
C ARG A 62 -3.42 28.29 6.24
N PRO A 63 -3.02 28.86 7.39
CA PRO A 63 -1.62 29.00 7.74
C PRO A 63 -0.90 27.65 7.64
N SER A 64 0.26 27.63 7.00
CA SER A 64 1.10 26.44 6.93
C SER A 64 1.82 26.21 8.26
N THR A 65 2.26 24.98 8.50
CA THR A 65 3.16 24.66 9.61
C THR A 65 4.39 25.58 9.56
N SER A 66 4.80 26.14 10.71
CA SER A 66 5.98 27.01 10.79
C SER A 66 7.25 26.29 10.37
N GLN A 67 8.22 27.04 9.82
CA GLN A 67 9.50 26.47 9.39
C GLN A 67 10.24 25.81 10.56
N GLU A 68 10.22 26.43 11.74
CA GLU A 68 10.78 25.86 12.97
C GLU A 68 10.23 24.44 13.27
N ASN A 69 8.92 24.23 13.09
CA ASN A 69 8.33 22.91 13.31
C ASN A 69 8.69 21.93 12.20
N VAL A 70 8.87 22.39 10.96
CA VAL A 70 9.40 21.58 9.86
C VAL A 70 10.82 21.13 10.19
N ASP A 71 11.67 22.03 10.66
CA ASP A 71 13.06 21.75 11.02
C ASP A 71 13.13 20.77 12.20
N ARG A 72 12.28 20.94 13.23
CA ARG A 72 12.16 19.99 14.36
C ARG A 72 11.71 18.61 13.92
N ILE A 73 10.77 18.52 12.97
CA ILE A 73 10.34 17.24 12.37
C ILE A 73 11.50 16.65 11.58
N GLN A 74 12.15 17.44 10.74
CA GLN A 74 13.30 17.00 9.94
C GLN A 74 14.41 16.46 10.84
N GLU A 75 14.84 17.21 11.85
CA GLU A 75 15.85 16.79 12.82
C GLU A 75 15.44 15.50 13.55
N THR A 76 14.17 15.37 13.93
CA THR A 76 13.65 14.17 14.60
C THR A 76 13.75 12.93 13.74
N PHE A 77 13.44 13.04 12.44
CA PHE A 77 13.48 11.94 11.48
C PHE A 77 14.88 11.74 10.87
N THR A 78 15.74 12.76 10.86
CA THR A 78 17.18 12.60 10.57
C THR A 78 17.87 11.85 11.70
N ARG A 79 17.57 12.18 12.96
CA ARG A 79 18.10 11.48 14.14
C ARG A 79 17.53 10.07 14.30
N SER A 80 16.28 9.85 13.91
CA SER A 80 15.62 8.56 14.01
C SER A 80 14.68 8.32 12.82
N PRO A 81 15.21 7.88 11.66
CA PRO A 81 14.42 7.60 10.45
C PRO A 81 13.36 6.52 10.66
N ARG A 82 13.48 5.75 11.75
CA ARG A 82 12.60 4.65 12.14
C ARG A 82 11.43 5.08 13.02
N LYS A 83 11.46 6.31 13.50
CA LYS A 83 10.49 6.81 14.46
C LYS A 83 9.12 6.80 13.81
N SER A 84 8.14 6.16 14.45
CA SER A 84 6.78 6.21 13.93
C SER A 84 6.28 7.65 13.95
N THR A 85 5.49 8.02 12.95
CA THR A 85 4.81 9.32 12.91
C THR A 85 3.96 9.57 14.15
N ARG A 86 3.43 8.51 14.80
CA ARG A 86 2.68 8.59 16.06
C ARG A 86 3.56 8.88 17.26
N GLN A 87 4.74 8.26 17.36
CA GLN A 87 5.69 8.57 18.43
C GLN A 87 6.29 9.97 18.27
N ALA A 88 6.60 10.37 17.03
CA ALA A 88 7.05 11.73 16.74
C ALA A 88 5.97 12.76 17.12
N ALA A 89 4.68 12.44 16.92
CA ALA A 89 3.57 13.29 17.33
C ALA A 89 3.54 13.53 18.85
N VAL A 90 3.73 12.46 19.62
CA VAL A 90 3.80 12.55 21.09
C VAL A 90 5.02 13.35 21.53
N GLN A 91 6.20 13.04 20.98
CA GLN A 91 7.46 13.69 21.38
C GLN A 91 7.51 15.18 21.02
N LEU A 92 7.01 15.54 19.84
CA LEU A 92 7.05 16.90 19.34
C LEU A 92 5.86 17.74 19.82
N HIS A 93 4.90 17.11 20.51
CA HIS A 93 3.62 17.69 20.89
C HIS A 93 2.87 18.28 19.68
N MET A 94 2.88 17.53 18.57
CA MET A 94 2.25 17.92 17.32
C MET A 94 1.23 16.88 16.88
N PRO A 95 0.14 17.27 16.18
CA PRO A 95 -0.76 16.29 15.58
C PRO A 95 -0.04 15.38 14.57
N HIS A 96 -0.34 14.09 14.62
CA HIS A 96 0.19 13.08 13.69
C HIS A 96 0.04 13.48 12.22
N THR A 97 -1.10 14.07 11.85
CA THR A 97 -1.40 14.51 10.49
C THR A 97 -0.47 15.63 10.03
N THR A 98 -0.07 16.54 10.92
CA THR A 98 0.91 17.59 10.62
C THR A 98 2.26 16.99 10.27
N ILE A 99 2.71 16.02 11.07
CA ILE A 99 3.99 15.32 10.83
C ILE A 99 3.94 14.56 9.51
N TRP A 100 2.87 13.80 9.26
CA TRP A 100 2.70 13.05 8.01
C TRP A 100 2.71 13.98 6.78
N ASN A 101 1.99 15.10 6.84
CA ASN A 101 1.94 16.08 5.76
C ASN A 101 3.28 16.76 5.51
N VAL A 102 4.05 17.07 6.58
CA VAL A 102 5.38 17.65 6.45
C VAL A 102 6.34 16.64 5.80
N LEU A 103 6.33 15.38 6.23
CA LEU A 103 7.19 14.33 5.67
C LEU A 103 6.94 14.13 4.17
N HIS A 104 5.68 14.03 3.73
CA HIS A 104 5.37 13.77 2.33
C HIS A 104 5.38 15.02 1.43
N ASN A 105 4.78 16.13 1.89
CA ASN A 105 4.54 17.29 1.02
C ASN A 105 5.62 18.37 1.12
N ARG A 106 6.43 18.39 2.19
CA ARG A 106 7.51 19.38 2.38
C ARG A 106 8.90 18.74 2.27
N LEU A 107 9.10 17.59 2.91
CA LEU A 107 10.39 16.90 2.94
C LEU A 107 10.52 15.81 1.86
N HIS A 108 9.43 15.48 1.17
CA HIS A 108 9.39 14.48 0.08
C HIS A 108 9.95 13.10 0.47
N LEU A 109 9.73 12.70 1.71
CA LEU A 109 10.14 11.39 2.22
C LEU A 109 9.07 10.33 1.94
N ASN A 110 9.53 9.13 1.55
CA ASN A 110 8.69 7.98 1.26
C ASN A 110 8.93 6.83 2.24
N ALA A 111 7.88 6.05 2.48
CA ALA A 111 7.92 4.89 3.35
C ALA A 111 8.27 3.61 2.56
N TYR A 112 9.54 3.22 2.54
CA TYR A 112 10.07 1.95 2.02
C TYR A 112 10.00 0.73 2.98
N LYS A 113 9.42 -0.37 2.52
CA LYS A 113 9.44 -1.66 3.24
C LYS A 113 10.76 -2.40 2.95
N VAL A 114 11.48 -2.80 4.00
CA VAL A 114 12.63 -3.71 3.86
C VAL A 114 12.15 -5.07 3.35
N GLN A 115 12.72 -5.53 2.23
CA GLN A 115 12.52 -6.87 1.69
C GLN A 115 13.76 -7.69 1.98
N ILE A 116 13.59 -8.82 2.68
CA ILE A 116 14.62 -9.84 2.82
C ILE A 116 14.36 -10.81 1.68
N VAL A 117 15.28 -10.85 0.71
CA VAL A 117 15.23 -11.75 -0.45
C VAL A 117 16.40 -12.74 -0.36
N GLN A 118 16.21 -13.96 -0.89
CA GLN A 118 17.30 -14.93 -0.99
C GLN A 118 18.41 -14.38 -1.91
N ALA A 119 19.67 -14.71 -1.60
CA ALA A 119 20.80 -14.31 -2.42
C ALA A 119 20.83 -15.17 -3.69
N LEU A 120 20.46 -14.59 -4.82
CA LEU A 120 20.50 -15.28 -6.12
C LEU A 120 21.94 -15.29 -6.65
N HIS A 121 22.42 -16.45 -7.06
CA HIS A 121 23.65 -16.61 -7.82
C HIS A 121 23.43 -16.26 -9.30
N PRO A 122 24.48 -15.86 -10.04
CA PRO A 122 24.36 -15.46 -11.45
C PRO A 122 23.70 -16.52 -12.35
N ASN A 123 23.85 -17.81 -12.02
CA ASN A 123 23.31 -18.92 -12.80
C ASN A 123 21.85 -19.27 -12.47
N ASP A 124 21.29 -18.72 -11.39
CA ASP A 124 19.90 -19.03 -10.99
C ASP A 124 18.91 -18.42 -11.98
N LYS A 125 19.19 -17.21 -12.46
CA LYS A 125 18.31 -16.52 -13.44
C LYS A 125 18.19 -17.29 -14.76
N PRO A 126 19.29 -17.69 -15.43
CA PRO A 126 19.20 -18.54 -16.61
C PRO A 126 18.46 -19.86 -16.35
N ARG A 127 18.74 -20.54 -15.24
CA ARG A 127 18.07 -21.81 -14.90
C ARG A 127 16.58 -21.64 -14.67
N HIS A 128 16.18 -20.59 -13.96
CA HIS A 128 14.77 -20.28 -13.74
C HIS A 128 14.06 -19.92 -15.04
N PHE A 129 14.73 -19.18 -15.94
CA PHE A 129 14.19 -18.83 -17.25
C PHE A 129 13.99 -20.07 -18.12
N GLU A 130 15.01 -20.93 -18.21
CA GLU A 130 14.95 -22.17 -18.98
C GLU A 130 13.86 -23.11 -18.45
N PHE A 131 13.77 -23.28 -17.13
CA PHE A 131 12.68 -24.04 -16.52
C PHE A 131 11.31 -23.45 -16.85
N ALA A 132 11.14 -22.13 -16.70
CA ALA A 132 9.87 -21.47 -16.99
C ALA A 132 9.47 -21.61 -18.46
N GLU A 133 10.41 -21.47 -19.39
CA GLU A 133 10.18 -21.66 -20.83
C GLU A 133 9.77 -23.11 -21.14
N GLN A 134 10.48 -24.10 -20.60
CA GLN A 134 10.15 -25.51 -20.78
C GLN A 134 8.76 -25.86 -20.23
N ILE A 135 8.40 -25.34 -19.05
CA ILE A 135 7.08 -25.58 -18.47
C ILE A 135 6.00 -24.87 -19.28
N LEU A 136 6.25 -23.65 -19.75
CA LEU A 136 5.30 -22.90 -20.58
C LEU A 136 4.95 -23.66 -21.86
N THR A 137 5.96 -24.15 -22.60
CA THR A 137 5.73 -24.94 -23.83
C THR A 137 4.87 -26.17 -23.55
N ARG A 138 5.12 -26.89 -22.44
CA ARG A 138 4.32 -28.08 -22.09
C ARG A 138 2.88 -27.75 -21.70
N ILE A 139 2.64 -26.58 -21.09
CA ILE A 139 1.29 -26.09 -20.80
C ILE A 139 0.55 -25.75 -22.10
N GLU A 140 1.25 -25.19 -23.09
CA GLU A 140 0.67 -24.88 -24.41
C GLU A 140 0.36 -26.16 -25.21
N ASP A 141 1.17 -27.21 -25.07
CA ASP A 141 0.99 -28.49 -25.77
C ASP A 141 -0.14 -29.37 -25.17
N ASP A 142 -0.37 -29.33 -23.86
CA ASP A 142 -1.38 -30.13 -23.16
C ASP A 142 -2.18 -29.28 -22.15
N GLU A 143 -3.46 -29.03 -22.45
CA GLU A 143 -4.38 -28.27 -21.58
C GLU A 143 -4.56 -28.92 -20.19
N ASN A 144 -4.35 -30.24 -20.06
CA ASN A 144 -4.41 -30.95 -18.79
C ASN A 144 -3.05 -31.06 -18.10
N TYR A 145 -1.97 -30.50 -18.65
CA TYR A 145 -0.63 -30.64 -18.11
C TYR A 145 -0.55 -30.22 -16.64
N LEU A 146 -1.16 -29.07 -16.29
CA LEU A 146 -1.18 -28.55 -14.91
C LEU A 146 -1.96 -29.43 -13.93
N ARG A 147 -2.91 -30.26 -14.40
CA ARG A 147 -3.64 -31.20 -13.53
C ARG A 147 -2.77 -32.36 -13.06
N LYS A 148 -1.60 -32.54 -13.65
CA LYS A 148 -0.61 -33.53 -13.23
C LYS A 148 0.24 -33.04 -12.06
N TRP A 149 0.33 -31.73 -11.86
CA TRP A 149 1.23 -31.12 -10.89
C TRP A 149 0.71 -31.19 -9.47
N PHE A 150 1.53 -31.66 -8.55
CA PHE A 150 1.33 -31.54 -7.11
C PHE A 150 2.47 -30.72 -6.52
N PHE A 151 2.14 -29.55 -6.00
CA PHE A 151 3.04 -28.63 -5.33
C PHE A 151 3.03 -28.95 -3.84
N SER A 152 4.15 -29.40 -3.30
CA SER A 152 4.28 -29.75 -1.89
C SER A 152 5.25 -28.84 -1.16
N ASP A 153 5.00 -28.66 0.13
CA ASP A 153 5.88 -27.92 1.04
C ASP A 153 5.61 -28.32 2.49
N GLU A 154 6.61 -28.12 3.35
CA GLU A 154 6.52 -28.28 4.79
C GLU A 154 6.34 -26.93 5.49
N SER A 155 5.48 -26.88 6.49
CA SER A 155 5.34 -25.72 7.36
C SER A 155 5.47 -26.08 8.83
N THR A 156 6.27 -25.31 9.55
CA THR A 156 6.43 -25.45 11.00
C THR A 156 5.60 -24.42 11.75
N PHE A 157 4.62 -24.90 12.52
CA PHE A 157 3.82 -24.07 13.42
C PHE A 157 4.37 -24.17 14.84
N HIS A 158 4.75 -23.03 15.41
CA HIS A 158 5.22 -22.95 16.79
C HIS A 158 4.05 -22.63 17.74
N VAL A 159 3.85 -23.47 18.75
CA VAL A 159 2.78 -23.31 19.77
C VAL A 159 2.81 -21.94 20.46
N PRO A 160 3.96 -21.36 20.85
CA PRO A 160 3.98 -20.03 21.47
C PRO A 160 3.77 -18.86 20.49
N GLY A 161 3.30 -19.10 19.25
CA GLY A 161 2.95 -18.04 18.31
C GLY A 161 4.14 -17.16 17.94
N LYS A 162 5.21 -17.77 17.40
CA LYS A 162 6.39 -17.02 16.93
C LYS A 162 5.95 -15.91 15.97
N VAL A 163 6.49 -14.71 16.20
CA VAL A 163 6.18 -13.51 15.42
C VAL A 163 6.47 -13.79 13.95
N ASN A 164 5.45 -13.66 13.10
CA ASN A 164 5.60 -13.75 11.65
C ASN A 164 6.57 -12.66 11.18
N LYS A 165 7.74 -13.07 10.66
CA LYS A 165 8.80 -12.16 10.18
C LYS A 165 8.31 -11.20 9.09
N HIS A 166 7.27 -11.54 8.32
CA HIS A 166 6.66 -10.62 7.35
C HIS A 166 6.07 -9.35 7.98
N ASN A 167 5.73 -9.40 9.27
CA ASN A 167 5.22 -8.26 10.03
C ASN A 167 6.31 -7.53 10.84
N CYS A 168 7.54 -8.04 10.87
CA CYS A 168 8.67 -7.35 11.49
C CYS A 168 9.29 -6.34 10.51
N ARG A 169 8.80 -5.09 10.54
CA ARG A 169 9.39 -4.00 9.75
C ARG A 169 10.32 -3.15 10.59
N ILE A 170 11.53 -2.96 10.08
CA ILE A 170 12.59 -2.19 10.70
C ILE A 170 13.09 -1.15 9.67
N TRP A 171 12.68 0.10 9.81
CA TRP A 171 13.08 1.26 8.98
C TRP A 171 14.52 1.68 9.25
N GLY A 172 15.39 2.23 8.39
CA GLY A 172 16.72 2.78 8.82
C GLY A 172 17.67 3.14 7.67
N SER A 173 18.75 3.90 7.93
CA SER A 173 19.73 4.33 6.91
C SER A 173 20.93 3.39 6.72
N GLU A 174 21.32 2.64 7.75
CA GLU A 174 22.27 1.51 7.67
C GLU A 174 21.81 0.36 8.60
N ASN A 175 22.46 -0.82 8.48
CA ASN A 175 22.01 -2.06 9.11
C ASN A 175 22.11 -2.01 10.66
N PRO A 176 21.07 -2.38 11.44
CA PRO A 176 21.02 -2.14 12.88
C PRO A 176 21.75 -3.15 13.74
N HIS A 177 22.12 -4.29 13.16
CA HIS A 177 22.65 -5.44 13.90
C HIS A 177 21.78 -5.87 15.10
N ASP A 178 20.45 -5.71 14.99
CA ASP A 178 19.50 -6.08 16.03
C ASP A 178 19.24 -7.59 15.99
N TYR A 179 19.34 -8.25 17.15
CA TYR A 179 19.11 -9.70 17.27
C TYR A 179 18.07 -9.94 18.35
N ARG A 180 17.12 -10.82 18.05
CA ARG A 180 16.09 -11.23 19.00
C ARG A 180 16.35 -12.69 19.36
N GLU A 181 16.49 -12.95 20.65
CA GLU A 181 16.69 -14.29 21.16
C GLU A 181 15.45 -15.14 20.88
N LEU A 182 15.69 -16.27 20.23
CA LEU A 182 14.70 -17.25 19.85
C LEU A 182 14.93 -18.46 20.73
N GLU A 183 13.91 -18.86 21.50
CA GLU A 183 13.93 -20.17 22.14
C GLU A 183 13.97 -21.24 21.03
N ARG A 184 15.07 -21.99 20.99
CA ARG A 184 15.36 -22.96 19.92
C ARG A 184 14.41 -24.15 19.96
N ASP A 185 14.03 -24.58 21.16
CA ASP A 185 13.28 -25.82 21.41
C ASP A 185 11.83 -25.59 21.83
N SER A 186 11.23 -24.47 21.39
CA SER A 186 9.80 -24.22 21.60
C SER A 186 8.96 -25.36 20.99
N PRO A 187 7.91 -25.84 21.68
CA PRO A 187 6.99 -26.83 21.12
C PRO A 187 6.48 -26.40 19.75
N LYS A 188 6.59 -27.30 18.78
CA LYS A 188 6.28 -27.05 17.38
C LYS A 188 5.64 -28.28 16.76
N VAL A 189 4.85 -28.04 15.72
CA VAL A 189 4.23 -29.07 14.89
C VAL A 189 4.70 -28.84 13.46
N ASN A 190 5.24 -29.86 12.83
CA ASN A 190 5.55 -29.82 11.41
C ASN A 190 4.38 -30.43 10.65
N VAL A 191 3.97 -29.73 9.60
CA VAL A 191 2.86 -30.13 8.74
C VAL A 191 3.38 -30.19 7.32
N TRP A 192 3.01 -31.23 6.61
CA TRP A 192 3.22 -31.33 5.17
C TRP A 192 1.88 -31.29 4.45
N CYS A 193 1.84 -30.66 3.28
CA CYS A 193 0.68 -30.65 2.41
C CYS A 193 1.13 -30.57 0.96
N ALA A 194 0.37 -31.21 0.06
CA ALA A 194 0.47 -31.01 -1.37
C ALA A 194 -0.82 -30.45 -1.95
N LEU A 195 -0.68 -29.52 -2.88
CA LEU A 195 -1.76 -28.84 -3.57
C LEU A 195 -1.67 -29.07 -5.08
N SER A 196 -2.80 -29.39 -5.66
CA SER A 196 -3.06 -29.48 -7.09
C SER A 196 -4.46 -28.89 -7.36
N HIS A 197 -5.13 -29.35 -8.40
CA HIS A 197 -6.58 -29.24 -8.55
C HIS A 197 -7.37 -29.94 -7.42
N THR A 198 -6.69 -30.76 -6.62
CA THR A 198 -7.14 -31.39 -5.38
C THR A 198 -6.08 -31.18 -4.28
N GLU A 199 -6.45 -31.44 -3.02
CA GLU A 199 -5.55 -31.33 -1.87
C GLU A 199 -5.18 -32.73 -1.37
N VAL A 200 -3.89 -32.94 -1.06
CA VAL A 200 -3.40 -34.13 -0.35
C VAL A 200 -2.71 -33.64 0.92
N GLY A 201 -3.32 -33.91 2.07
CA GLY A 201 -2.90 -33.34 3.35
C GLY A 201 -4.09 -32.82 4.16
N PRO A 202 -3.82 -32.13 5.29
CA PRO A 202 -2.50 -31.98 5.93
C PRO A 202 -2.01 -33.27 6.61
N PHE A 203 -0.73 -33.59 6.45
CA PHE A 203 -0.05 -34.63 7.22
C PHE A 203 0.70 -34.01 8.41
N PHE A 204 0.45 -34.52 9.61
CA PHE A 204 1.11 -34.05 10.82
C PHE A 204 2.23 -35.00 11.22
N PHE A 205 3.47 -34.50 11.23
CA PHE A 205 4.58 -35.29 11.75
C PHE A 205 4.51 -35.36 13.28
N ALA A 206 4.67 -36.56 13.82
CA ALA A 206 4.83 -36.76 15.26
C ALA A 206 6.21 -36.26 15.75
N GLU A 207 7.21 -36.30 14.87
CA GLU A 207 8.58 -35.90 15.18
C GLU A 207 8.82 -34.39 14.99
N THR A 208 9.65 -33.81 15.86
CA THR A 208 10.01 -32.39 15.78
C THR A 208 10.95 -32.06 14.62
N THR A 209 11.62 -33.06 14.06
CA THR A 209 12.59 -32.91 12.97
C THR A 209 12.25 -33.91 11.89
N ILE A 210 12.02 -33.42 10.68
CA ILE A 210 11.79 -34.27 9.51
C ILE A 210 13.17 -34.72 9.01
N ASN A 211 13.40 -36.01 9.03
CA ASN A 211 14.56 -36.65 8.42
C ASN A 211 14.14 -37.40 7.15
N SER A 212 15.11 -37.84 6.35
CA SER A 212 14.83 -38.49 5.06
C SER A 212 13.98 -39.76 5.20
N VAL A 213 14.14 -40.54 6.28
CA VAL A 213 13.37 -41.77 6.52
C VAL A 213 11.90 -41.42 6.81
N THR A 214 11.66 -40.50 7.75
CA THR A 214 10.30 -40.04 8.06
C THR A 214 9.61 -39.36 6.89
N TYR A 215 10.38 -38.69 6.04
CA TYR A 215 9.88 -38.05 4.85
C TYR A 215 9.47 -39.09 3.81
N LEU A 216 10.34 -40.07 3.55
CA LEU A 216 10.06 -41.17 2.65
C LEU A 216 8.85 -42.00 3.12
N ASP A 217 8.77 -42.33 4.40
CA ASP A 217 7.62 -43.05 4.97
C ASP A 217 6.31 -42.27 4.75
N MET A 218 6.34 -40.94 4.95
CA MET A 218 5.18 -40.10 4.66
C MET A 218 4.83 -40.12 3.17
N LEU A 219 5.81 -40.05 2.27
CA LEU A 219 5.57 -40.12 0.83
C LEU A 219 4.95 -41.47 0.43
N GLU A 220 5.56 -42.58 0.83
CA GLU A 220 5.15 -43.93 0.42
C GLU A 220 3.83 -44.36 1.05
N MET A 221 3.65 -44.09 2.35
CA MET A 221 2.50 -44.60 3.11
C MET A 221 1.29 -43.66 3.08
N TYR A 222 1.50 -42.36 2.85
CA TYR A 222 0.43 -41.37 2.89
C TYR A 222 0.27 -40.60 1.58
N ALA A 223 1.29 -39.89 1.09
CA ALA A 223 1.12 -38.91 0.02
C ALA A 223 0.89 -39.55 -1.36
N VAL A 224 1.79 -40.42 -1.81
CA VAL A 224 1.77 -41.03 -3.15
C VAL A 224 0.49 -41.84 -3.40
N PRO A 225 0.00 -42.69 -2.47
CA PRO A 225 -1.27 -43.39 -2.68
C PRO A 225 -2.46 -42.46 -2.95
N GLN A 226 -2.53 -41.34 -2.24
CA GLN A 226 -3.61 -40.35 -2.42
C GLN A 226 -3.44 -39.57 -3.73
N MET A 227 -2.22 -39.14 -4.08
CA MET A 227 -1.96 -38.47 -5.34
C MET A 227 -2.34 -39.35 -6.53
N LEU A 228 -1.92 -40.63 -6.53
CA LEU A 228 -2.22 -41.59 -7.59
C LEU A 228 -3.71 -41.94 -7.67
N GLN A 229 -4.45 -41.87 -6.55
CA GLN A 229 -5.91 -42.01 -6.57
C GLN A 229 -6.59 -40.85 -7.30
N HIS A 230 -6.05 -39.64 -7.20
CA HIS A 230 -6.59 -38.46 -7.87
C HIS A 230 -6.15 -38.34 -9.33
N GLN A 231 -4.89 -38.66 -9.62
CA GLN A 231 -4.27 -38.52 -10.92
C GLN A 231 -3.25 -39.64 -11.12
N PRO A 232 -3.43 -40.56 -12.09
CA PRO A 232 -2.49 -41.64 -12.32
C PRO A 232 -1.12 -41.19 -12.87
N ASP A 233 -1.07 -40.02 -13.52
CA ASP A 233 0.17 -39.43 -14.08
C ASP A 233 0.55 -38.17 -13.30
N VAL A 234 1.40 -38.34 -12.28
CA VAL A 234 1.76 -37.29 -11.31
C VAL A 234 3.10 -36.66 -11.65
N ILE A 235 3.13 -35.34 -11.67
CA ILE A 235 4.35 -34.53 -11.62
C ILE A 235 4.44 -33.97 -10.21
N PHE A 236 5.39 -34.48 -9.43
CA PHE A 236 5.61 -34.06 -8.06
C PHE A 236 6.66 -32.95 -7.99
N LEU A 237 6.30 -31.83 -7.35
CA LEU A 237 7.21 -30.71 -7.09
C LEU A 237 7.42 -30.54 -5.58
N GLN A 238 8.69 -30.51 -5.20
CA GLN A 238 9.18 -30.21 -3.85
C GLN A 238 10.43 -29.32 -3.95
N ASP A 239 10.86 -28.75 -2.83
CA ASP A 239 12.10 -27.97 -2.78
C ASP A 239 13.35 -28.88 -2.72
N GLY A 240 14.54 -28.26 -2.73
CA GLY A 240 15.82 -28.97 -2.66
C GLY A 240 16.36 -29.13 -1.23
N ALA A 241 15.50 -29.31 -0.22
CA ALA A 241 15.96 -29.53 1.15
C ALA A 241 16.78 -30.83 1.25
N PRO A 242 17.79 -30.91 2.15
CA PRO A 242 18.64 -32.10 2.27
C PRO A 242 17.93 -33.45 2.50
N PRO A 243 16.76 -33.51 3.17
CA PRO A 243 15.99 -34.76 3.31
C PRO A 243 15.25 -35.23 2.05
N HIS A 244 15.13 -34.38 1.02
CA HIS A 244 14.41 -34.65 -0.24
C HIS A 244 15.30 -35.36 -1.26
#